data_AF-T0GMS9-F1
#
_entry.id   AF-T0GMS9-F1
#
_cell.length_a   1.000
_cell.length_b   1.000
_cell.length_c   1.000
_cell.angle_alpha   90.00
_cell.angle_beta   90.00
_cell.angle_gamma   90.00
#
_symmetry.space_group_name_H-M   'P 1'
#
loop_
_entity.id
_entity.type
_entity.pdbx_description
1 polymer ?
#
loop_
_entity_poly.entity_id
_entity_poly.type
_entity_poly.pdbx_seq_one_letter_code
_entity_poly.pdbx_strand_id
1 'polypeptide(L)'
;MYFSKWYSIEYFEENLGNVSQVQSLKRVLTLRDKTLASTKLRKTSRALKNSIFILRLLAKVKLQKNRISWLRSQIMEQLGETTLLKEEANSLKWESANLKTELALAKKSLSFFKEFKEGFERGS
;
A
#
# COMPACT_ATOMS: atom_id res chain seq x y z
N MET A 1 26.42 -10.92 -14.30
CA MET A 1 24.99 -10.87 -14.67
C MET A 1 24.24 -11.84 -13.77
N TYR A 2 23.74 -11.40 -12.61
CA TYR A 2 22.94 -12.24 -11.71
C TYR A 2 21.56 -12.44 -12.33
N PHE A 3 21.35 -13.55 -13.05
CA PHE A 3 20.00 -13.99 -13.35
C PHE A 3 19.31 -14.25 -12.02
N SER A 4 18.52 -13.27 -11.63
CA SER A 4 17.77 -13.22 -10.39
C SER A 4 17.05 -14.56 -10.19
N LYS A 5 17.27 -15.20 -9.03
CA LYS A 5 16.78 -16.53 -8.64
C LYS A 5 15.25 -16.60 -8.48
N TRP A 6 14.51 -16.04 -9.44
CA TRP A 6 13.06 -15.92 -9.38
C TRP A 6 12.45 -17.31 -9.30
N TYR A 7 11.61 -17.53 -8.28
CA TYR A 7 10.94 -18.81 -8.01
C TYR A 7 11.89 -19.98 -7.71
N SER A 8 13.11 -19.66 -7.27
CA SER A 8 13.98 -20.62 -6.58
C SER A 8 13.44 -20.97 -5.20
N ILE A 9 13.99 -22.02 -4.58
CA ILE A 9 13.61 -22.38 -3.21
C ILE A 9 14.04 -21.30 -2.23
N GLU A 10 15.22 -20.70 -2.44
CA GLU A 10 15.79 -19.63 -1.63
C GLU A 10 14.89 -18.39 -1.67
N TYR A 11 14.43 -18.01 -2.87
CA TYR A 11 13.47 -16.91 -3.03
C TYR A 11 12.19 -17.13 -2.22
N PHE A 12 11.65 -18.36 -2.23
CA PHE A 12 10.45 -18.64 -1.44
C PHE A 12 10.74 -18.72 0.05
N GLU A 13 11.91 -19.22 0.48
CA GLU A 13 12.33 -19.21 1.89
C GLU A 13 12.48 -17.77 2.41
N GLU A 14 13.07 -16.86 1.63
CA GLU A 14 13.20 -15.44 1.98
C GLU A 14 11.84 -14.73 2.12
N ASN A 15 10.89 -15.02 1.23
CA ASN A 15 9.63 -14.27 1.16
C ASN A 15 8.48 -14.90 1.96
N LEU A 16 8.47 -16.23 2.12
CA LEU A 16 7.41 -16.95 2.82
C LEU A 16 7.88 -17.60 4.12
N GLY A 17 9.19 -17.69 4.35
CA GLY A 17 9.74 -18.46 5.46
C GLY A 17 9.44 -19.95 5.36
N ASN A 18 9.35 -20.60 6.52
CA ASN A 18 9.26 -22.05 6.63
C ASN A 18 7.82 -22.59 6.53
N VAL A 19 7.11 -22.27 5.44
CA VAL A 19 5.74 -22.74 5.20
C VAL A 19 5.69 -24.11 4.53
N SER A 20 4.56 -24.82 4.69
CA SER A 20 4.38 -26.18 4.16
C SER A 20 4.65 -26.32 2.66
N GLN A 21 4.30 -25.31 1.85
CA GLN A 21 4.59 -25.29 0.41
C GLN A 21 6.10 -25.29 0.13
N VAL A 22 6.85 -24.47 0.88
CA VAL A 22 8.30 -24.33 0.75
C VAL A 22 9.01 -25.59 1.24
N GLN A 23 8.59 -26.13 2.39
CA GLN A 23 9.10 -27.40 2.91
C GLN A 23 8.87 -28.56 1.94
N SER A 24 7.68 -28.64 1.36
CA SER A 24 7.34 -29.68 0.38
C SER A 24 8.19 -29.55 -0.88
N LEU A 25 8.38 -28.32 -1.38
CA LEU A 25 9.27 -28.06 -2.51
C LEU A 25 10.71 -28.47 -2.20
N LYS A 26 11.22 -28.14 -1.01
CA LYS A 26 12.57 -28.51 -0.55
C LYS A 26 12.75 -30.02 -0.49
N ARG A 27 11.77 -30.75 0.06
CA ARG A 27 11.77 -32.22 0.11
C ARG A 27 11.80 -32.82 -1.30
N VAL A 28 10.96 -32.34 -2.20
CA VAL A 28 10.88 -32.85 -3.58
C VAL A 28 12.15 -32.55 -4.38
N LEU A 29 12.76 -31.38 -4.19
CA LEU A 29 14.06 -31.06 -4.80
C LEU A 29 15.17 -31.97 -4.25
N THR A 30 15.18 -32.23 -2.94
CA THR A 30 16.14 -33.16 -2.32
C THR A 30 15.96 -34.58 -2.85
N LEU A 31 14.71 -35.03 -3.01
CA LEU A 31 14.40 -36.35 -3.59
C LEU A 31 14.92 -36.43 -5.03
N ARG A 32 14.70 -35.39 -5.85
CA ARG A 32 15.25 -35.31 -7.21
C ARG A 32 16.76 -35.48 -7.19
N ASP A 33 17.46 -34.77 -6.33
CA ASP A 33 18.93 -34.79 -6.29
C ASP A 33 19.45 -36.17 -5.87
N LYS A 34 18.81 -36.78 -4.86
CA LYS A 34 19.10 -38.16 -4.44
C LYS A 34 18.85 -39.17 -5.56
N THR A 35 17.72 -39.07 -6.27
CA THR A 35 17.39 -39.97 -7.38
C THR A 35 18.39 -39.84 -8.53
N LEU A 36 18.76 -38.61 -8.92
CA LEU A 36 19.76 -38.38 -9.96
C LEU A 36 21.13 -38.95 -9.57
N ALA A 37 21.53 -38.77 -8.32
CA ALA A 37 22.78 -39.31 -7.79
C ALA A 37 22.78 -40.85 -7.76
N SER A 38 21.67 -41.49 -7.34
CA SER A 38 21.60 -42.94 -7.16
C SER A 38 21.45 -43.72 -8.46
N THR A 39 20.74 -43.18 -9.44
CA THR A 39 20.40 -43.88 -10.69
C THR A 39 21.38 -43.61 -11.83
N LYS A 40 22.38 -42.73 -11.64
CA LYS A 40 23.22 -42.14 -12.71
C LYS A 40 22.41 -41.55 -13.88
N LEU A 41 21.10 -41.34 -13.71
CA LEU A 41 20.25 -40.72 -14.73
C LEU A 41 20.66 -39.27 -14.90
N ARG A 42 20.81 -38.83 -16.15
CA ARG A 42 21.12 -37.41 -16.47
C ARG A 42 19.88 -36.51 -16.47
N LYS A 43 18.67 -37.05 -16.31
CA LYS A 43 17.42 -36.31 -16.50
C LYS A 43 16.40 -36.62 -15.41
N THR A 44 15.76 -35.58 -14.87
CA THR A 44 14.62 -35.70 -13.96
C THR A 44 13.41 -36.31 -14.70
N SER A 45 12.72 -37.26 -14.06
CA SER A 45 11.49 -37.84 -14.59
C SER A 45 10.39 -36.79 -14.81
N ARG A 46 9.48 -37.05 -15.75
CA ARG A 46 8.40 -36.10 -16.05
C ARG A 46 7.49 -35.87 -14.85
N ALA A 47 7.14 -36.94 -14.12
CA ALA A 47 6.36 -36.85 -12.89
C ALA A 47 7.01 -35.91 -11.87
N LEU A 48 8.32 -36.06 -11.63
CA LEU A 48 9.03 -35.23 -10.66
C LEU A 48 9.16 -33.78 -11.11
N LYS A 49 9.35 -33.53 -12.41
CA LYS A 49 9.29 -32.17 -12.98
C LYS A 49 7.93 -31.52 -12.74
N ASN A 50 6.84 -32.25 -12.98
CA ASN A 50 5.48 -31.77 -12.77
C ASN A 50 5.24 -31.45 -11.28
N SER A 51 5.67 -32.32 -10.36
CA SER A 51 5.56 -32.06 -8.93
C SER A 51 6.32 -30.81 -8.49
N ILE A 52 7.55 -30.63 -8.95
CA ILE A 52 8.35 -29.41 -8.68
C ILE A 52 7.62 -28.17 -9.21
N PHE A 53 7.11 -28.24 -10.44
CA PHE A 53 6.39 -27.12 -11.05
C PHE A 53 5.14 -26.74 -10.26
N ILE A 54 4.30 -27.71 -9.90
CA ILE A 54 3.07 -27.49 -9.13
C ILE A 54 3.40 -26.88 -7.76
N LEU A 55 4.41 -27.41 -7.05
CA LEU A 55 4.80 -26.89 -5.75
C LEU A 55 5.33 -25.44 -5.83
N ARG A 56 6.10 -25.11 -6.86
CA ARG A 56 6.51 -23.72 -7.14
C ARG A 56 5.32 -22.82 -7.40
N LEU A 57 4.33 -23.30 -8.16
CA LEU A 57 3.12 -22.55 -8.44
C LEU A 57 2.32 -22.28 -7.16
N LEU A 58 2.16 -23.29 -6.30
CA LEU A 58 1.47 -23.14 -5.01
C LEU A 58 2.18 -22.15 -4.09
N ALA A 59 3.52 -22.21 -4.00
CA ALA A 59 4.29 -21.22 -3.24
C ALA A 59 4.11 -19.81 -3.81
N LYS A 60 4.16 -19.65 -5.14
CA LYS A 60 3.90 -18.37 -5.81
C LYS A 60 2.52 -17.81 -5.49
N VAL A 61 1.46 -18.63 -5.61
CA VAL A 61 0.08 -18.20 -5.31
C VAL A 61 -0.03 -17.73 -3.86
N LYS A 62 0.60 -18.42 -2.91
CA LYS A 62 0.61 -18.00 -1.51
C LYS A 62 1.31 -16.65 -1.31
N LEU A 63 2.47 -16.45 -1.93
CA LEU A 63 3.19 -15.17 -1.89
C LEU A 63 2.34 -14.05 -2.47
N GLN A 64 1.73 -14.26 -3.63
CA GLN A 64 0.85 -13.29 -4.26
C GLN A 64 -0.37 -12.97 -3.39
N LYS A 65 -0.97 -13.97 -2.75
CA LYS A 65 -2.09 -13.77 -1.80
C LYS A 65 -1.67 -12.88 -0.64
N ASN A 66 -0.51 -13.12 -0.04
CA ASN A 66 0.01 -12.28 1.04
C ASN A 66 0.25 -10.83 0.56
N ARG A 67 0.84 -10.66 -0.63
CA ARG A 67 1.09 -9.33 -1.20
C ARG A 67 -0.21 -8.57 -1.50
N ILE A 68 -1.21 -9.25 -2.06
CA ILE A 68 -2.54 -8.67 -2.31
C ILE A 68 -3.20 -8.26 -0.98
N SER A 69 -3.10 -9.10 0.05
CA SER A 69 -3.65 -8.77 1.37
C SER A 69 -2.98 -7.51 1.95
N TRP A 70 -1.66 -7.43 1.87
CA TRP A 70 -0.91 -6.25 2.34
C TRP A 70 -1.30 -4.99 1.55
N LEU A 71 -1.34 -5.07 0.22
CA LEU A 71 -1.74 -3.94 -0.63
C LEU A 71 -3.17 -3.47 -0.31
N ARG A 72 -4.10 -4.39 -0.05
CA ARG A 72 -5.46 -4.03 0.36
C ARG A 72 -5.48 -3.26 1.68
N SER A 73 -4.69 -3.70 2.66
CA SER A 73 -4.57 -2.97 3.94
C SER A 73 -4.06 -1.54 3.74
N GLN A 74 -3.03 -1.37 2.91
CA GLN A 74 -2.47 -0.05 2.61
C GLN A 74 -3.47 0.86 1.87
N ILE A 75 -4.24 0.31 0.93
CA ILE A 75 -5.30 1.07 0.24
C ILE A 75 -6.39 1.54 1.22
N MET A 76 -6.79 0.68 2.17
CA MET A 76 -7.80 1.04 3.16
C MET A 76 -7.32 2.13 4.12
N GLU A 77 -6.04 2.09 4.52
CA GLU A 77 -5.40 3.13 5.33
C GLU A 77 -5.39 4.48 4.60
N GLN A 78 -4.89 4.51 3.36
CA GLN A 78 -4.87 5.72 2.53
C GLN A 78 -6.27 6.27 2.23
N LEU A 79 -7.27 5.39 2.08
CA LEU A 79 -8.66 5.82 1.91
C LEU A 79 -9.17 6.55 3.16
N GLY A 80 -8.85 6.03 4.35
CA GLY A 80 -9.17 6.66 5.63
C GLY A 80 -8.54 8.05 5.77
N GLU A 81 -7.24 8.16 5.47
CA GLU A 81 -6.55 9.46 5.46
C GLU A 81 -7.17 10.45 4.47
N THR A 82 -7.50 9.97 3.26
CA THR A 82 -8.13 10.80 2.24
C THR A 82 -9.52 11.29 2.67
N THR A 83 -10.29 10.46 3.38
CA THR A 83 -11.59 10.88 3.93
C THR A 83 -11.45 11.96 4.99
N LEU A 84 -10.47 11.83 5.90
CA LEU A 84 -10.21 12.84 6.94
C LEU A 84 -9.76 14.17 6.32
N LEU A 85 -8.83 14.14 5.36
CA LEU A 85 -8.39 15.34 4.65
C LEU A 85 -9.52 16.04 3.90
N LYS A 86 -10.47 15.26 3.35
CA LYS A 86 -11.65 15.81 2.69
C LYS A 86 -12.58 16.52 3.68
N GLU A 87 -12.76 15.96 4.87
CA GLU A 87 -13.55 16.58 5.95
C GLU A 87 -12.89 17.86 6.45
N GLU A 88 -11.58 17.85 6.68
CA GLU A 88 -10.80 19.03 7.06
C GLU A 88 -10.88 20.13 6.00
N ALA A 89 -10.71 19.79 4.72
CA ALA A 89 -10.85 20.76 3.62
C ALA A 89 -12.25 21.39 3.57
N ASN A 90 -13.30 20.63 3.87
CA ASN A 90 -14.66 21.16 3.94
C ASN A 90 -14.84 22.09 5.15
N SER A 91 -14.28 21.74 6.31
CA SER A 91 -14.29 22.57 7.52
C SER A 91 -13.58 23.91 7.28
N LEU A 92 -12.36 23.88 6.73
CA LEU A 92 -11.61 25.09 6.38
C LEU A 92 -12.34 25.97 5.36
N LYS A 93 -13.06 25.35 4.41
CA LYS A 93 -13.88 26.09 3.44
C LYS A 93 -15.01 26.85 4.14
N TRP A 94 -15.67 26.23 5.12
CA TRP A 94 -16.71 26.88 5.93
C TRP A 94 -16.13 28.02 6.78
N GLU A 95 -15.02 27.78 7.47
CA GLU A 95 -14.35 28.81 8.27
C GLU A 95 -13.92 30.00 7.42
N SER A 96 -13.35 29.75 6.23
CA SER A 96 -12.97 30.82 5.29
C SER A 96 -14.17 31.64 4.82
N ALA A 97 -15.31 31.00 4.57
CA ALA A 97 -16.54 31.71 4.20
C ALA A 97 -17.04 32.59 5.37
N ASN A 98 -17.02 32.08 6.60
CA ASN A 98 -17.39 32.83 7.79
C ASN A 98 -16.48 34.04 8.01
N LEU A 99 -15.16 33.85 7.96
CA LEU A 99 -14.19 34.94 8.09
C LEU A 99 -14.35 36.03 7.02
N LYS A 100 -14.71 35.64 5.78
CA LYS A 100 -15.03 36.63 4.74
C LYS A 100 -16.25 37.49 5.10
N THR A 101 -17.28 36.88 5.69
CA THR A 101 -18.46 37.63 6.14
C THR A 101 -18.15 38.55 7.32
N GLU A 102 -17.41 38.08 8.31
CA GLU A 102 -16.97 38.89 9.46
C GLU A 102 -16.10 40.06 9.01
N LEU A 103 -15.16 39.83 8.10
CA LEU A 103 -14.31 40.87 7.54
C LEU A 103 -15.11 41.93 6.76
N ALA A 104 -16.16 41.52 6.04
CA ALA A 104 -17.06 42.46 5.37
C ALA A 104 -17.82 43.34 6.37
N LEU A 105 -18.33 42.76 7.47
CA LEU A 105 -18.99 43.49 8.53
C LEU A 105 -18.04 44.45 9.26
N ALA A 106 -16.81 44.01 9.55
CA ALA A 106 -15.77 44.83 10.15
C ALA A 106 -15.40 46.03 9.26
N LYS A 107 -15.29 45.83 7.94
CA LYS A 107 -15.08 46.94 6.99
C LYS A 107 -16.24 47.93 6.98
N LYS A 108 -17.48 47.43 7.01
CA LYS A 108 -18.67 48.29 7.01
C LYS A 108 -18.76 49.11 8.30
N SER A 109 -18.55 48.50 9.46
CA SER A 109 -18.52 49.22 10.74
C SER A 109 -17.42 50.27 10.78
N LEU A 110 -16.21 49.95 10.29
CA LEU A 110 -15.13 50.92 10.18
C LEU A 110 -15.50 52.14 9.30
N SER A 111 -16.19 51.93 8.16
CA SER A 111 -16.63 53.06 7.32
C SER A 111 -17.66 53.92 8.03
N PHE A 112 -18.65 53.30 8.68
CA PHE A 112 -19.64 54.03 9.48
C PHE A 112 -18.99 54.87 10.59
N PHE A 113 -18.01 54.34 11.32
CA PHE A 113 -17.30 55.09 12.35
C PHE A 113 -16.52 56.28 11.78
N LYS A 114 -15.91 56.14 10.59
CA LYS A 114 -15.23 57.25 9.91
C LYS A 114 -16.21 58.34 9.52
N GLU A 115 -17.31 57.98 8.87
CA GLU A 115 -18.36 58.93 8.46
C GLU A 115 -18.96 59.66 9.67
N PHE A 116 -19.26 58.92 10.75
CA PHE A 116 -19.77 59.50 11.98
C PHE A 116 -18.79 60.50 12.61
N LYS A 117 -17.50 60.12 12.70
CA LYS A 117 -16.45 60.99 13.23
C LYS A 117 -16.32 62.27 12.40
N GLU A 118 -16.27 62.17 11.07
CA GLU A 118 -16.19 63.33 10.18
C GLU A 118 -17.43 64.23 10.26
N GLY A 119 -18.62 63.65 10.47
CA GLY A 119 -19.86 64.41 10.67
C GLY A 119 -19.86 65.18 11.99
N PHE A 120 -19.37 64.55 13.07
CA PHE A 120 -19.24 65.19 14.38
C PHE A 120 -18.22 66.34 14.37
N GLU A 121 -17.07 66.15 13.73
CA GLU A 121 -16.03 67.18 13.58
C GLU A 121 -16.46 68.36 12.70
N ARG A 122 -17.42 68.18 11.77
CA ARG A 122 -17.97 69.26 10.93
C ARG A 122 -19.09 70.06 11.61
N GLY A 123 -19.72 69.51 12.64
CA GLY A 123 -20.84 70.12 13.36
C GLY A 123 -20.48 70.79 14.70
N SER A 124 -19.21 70.69 15.11
CA SER A 124 -18.64 71.31 16.31
C SER A 124 -17.79 72.53 15.95
#